data_AF-A0A9D2N5K0-F1
#
_entry.id   AF-A0A9D2N5K0-F1
#
_cell.length_a   1.000
_cell.length_b   1.000
_cell.length_c   1.000
_cell.angle_alpha   90.00
_cell.angle_beta   90.00
_cell.angle_gamma   90.00
#
_symmetry.space_group_name_H-M   'P 1'
#
loop_
_entity.id
_entity.type
_entity.pdbx_description
1 polymer ?
#
loop_
_entity_poly.entity_id
_entity_poly.type
_entity_poly.pdbx_seq_one_letter_code
_entity_poly.pdbx_strand_id
1 'polypeptide(L)'
;MNQCYGCNTCASADKPLEGFIRSLPMETSHHRVEGQSTKCGFGLQGVCCRLCANGPCRITPKAPRGICGATADVIVARNFLRAVASGSGCYIHIVENTALNVKKTAEIKGEIKGEKSLAKLAEIFGVQGTDKWDTAKQVAQKVLDDLYKPEYEKMELVEKMAYGPRFKRWQELNILPGGAKGEVFHGVVKCSTNLNSDPVD
;
A
#
# COMPACT_ATOMS: atom_id res chain seq x y z
N MET A 1 14.58 -17.32 32.07
CA MET A 1 13.86 -17.82 30.87
C MET A 1 12.51 -18.33 31.34
N ASN A 2 11.46 -17.53 31.22
CA ASN A 2 10.09 -17.98 31.51
C ASN A 2 9.64 -18.85 30.33
N GLN A 3 9.73 -20.17 30.47
CA GLN A 3 9.32 -21.16 29.47
C GLN A 3 7.80 -21.30 29.31
N CYS A 4 7.01 -20.36 29.84
CA CYS A 4 5.56 -20.40 29.68
C CYS A 4 5.14 -19.52 28.50
N TYR A 5 5.04 -20.13 27.32
CA TYR A 5 4.44 -19.48 26.15
C TYR A 5 2.94 -19.17 26.34
N GLY A 6 2.30 -19.64 27.42
CA GLY A 6 0.85 -19.57 27.57
C GLY A 6 0.24 -18.36 28.28
N CYS A 7 1.01 -17.48 28.90
CA CYS A 7 0.45 -16.48 29.83
C CYS A 7 0.05 -15.12 29.23
N ASN A 8 0.18 -14.93 27.90
CA ASN A 8 0.15 -13.57 27.29
C ASN A 8 -0.93 -13.34 26.24
N THR A 9 -1.82 -14.30 26.04
CA THR A 9 -2.95 -14.16 25.11
C THR A 9 -4.04 -13.28 25.72
N CYS A 10 -4.65 -12.41 24.90
CA CYS A 10 -5.74 -11.54 25.33
C CYS A 10 -6.87 -12.36 25.95
N ALA A 11 -7.39 -11.96 27.12
CA ALA A 11 -8.52 -12.62 27.78
C ALA A 11 -9.82 -12.62 26.93
N SER A 12 -9.90 -11.71 25.94
CA SER A 12 -11.02 -11.65 24.98
C SER A 12 -10.79 -12.49 23.72
N ALA A 13 -9.63 -13.14 23.57
CA ALA A 13 -9.42 -14.10 22.49
C ALA A 13 -10.33 -15.31 22.73
N ASP A 14 -10.81 -15.90 21.64
CA ASP A 14 -11.59 -17.13 21.73
C ASP A 14 -10.77 -18.20 22.49
N LYS A 15 -11.34 -18.78 23.55
CA LYS A 15 -10.66 -19.78 24.41
C LYS A 15 -10.03 -20.96 23.61
N PRO A 16 -10.62 -21.44 22.50
CA PRO A 16 -9.99 -22.39 21.59
C PRO A 16 -8.71 -21.86 20.94
N LEU A 17 -8.65 -20.59 20.53
CA LEU A 17 -7.45 -20.00 19.95
C LEU A 17 -6.35 -19.87 20.99
N GLU A 18 -6.69 -19.44 22.21
CA GLU A 18 -5.77 -19.42 23.34
C GLU A 18 -5.20 -20.82 23.64
N GLY A 19 -6.07 -21.83 23.74
CA GLY A 19 -5.66 -23.22 23.96
C GLY A 19 -4.76 -23.76 22.84
N PHE A 20 -5.09 -23.44 21.58
CA PHE A 20 -4.27 -23.81 20.43
C PHE A 20 -2.88 -23.18 20.51
N ILE A 21 -2.80 -21.85 20.67
CA ILE A 21 -1.53 -21.12 20.74
C ILE A 21 -0.65 -21.64 21.88
N ARG A 22 -1.25 -21.94 23.04
CA ARG A 22 -0.58 -22.52 24.20
C ARG A 22 0.05 -23.88 23.94
N SER A 23 -0.57 -24.69 23.10
CA SER A 23 -0.10 -26.05 22.81
C SER A 23 1.07 -26.11 21.82
N LEU A 24 1.38 -24.99 21.14
CA LEU A 24 2.41 -24.96 20.11
C LEU A 24 3.82 -25.07 20.72
N PRO A 25 4.72 -25.89 20.15
CA PRO A 25 6.08 -26.05 20.65
C PRO A 25 7.02 -24.91 20.21
N MET A 26 6.47 -23.81 19.70
CA MET A 26 7.22 -22.68 19.16
C MET A 26 6.65 -21.33 19.58
N GLU A 27 7.48 -20.29 19.48
CA GLU A 27 7.05 -18.92 19.73
C GLU A 27 6.17 -18.37 18.58
N THR A 28 5.06 -17.72 18.91
CA THR A 28 4.16 -17.04 17.96
C THR A 28 4.22 -15.52 18.14
N SER A 29 3.58 -14.78 17.23
CA SER A 29 3.42 -13.32 17.37
C SER A 29 2.77 -12.92 18.70
N HIS A 30 1.81 -13.70 19.21
CA HIS A 30 1.13 -13.43 20.48
C HIS A 30 2.08 -13.48 21.67
N HIS A 31 3.05 -14.41 21.66
CA HIS A 31 4.06 -14.50 22.72
C HIS A 31 5.00 -13.29 22.71
N ARG A 32 5.33 -12.76 21.53
CA ARG A 32 6.23 -11.60 21.38
C ARG A 32 5.63 -10.26 21.80
N VAL A 33 4.30 -10.15 21.90
CA VAL A 33 3.63 -8.89 22.27
C VAL A 33 4.06 -8.41 23.64
N GLU A 34 4.10 -9.30 24.64
CA GLU A 34 4.50 -8.96 26.03
C GLU A 34 5.96 -8.48 26.09
N GLY A 35 6.87 -9.20 25.42
CA GLY A 35 8.28 -8.82 25.34
C GLY A 35 8.53 -7.48 24.65
N GLN A 36 7.53 -6.95 23.94
CA GLN A 36 7.53 -5.63 23.30
C GLN A 36 6.52 -4.67 23.96
N SER A 37 6.10 -4.91 25.21
CA SER A 37 5.09 -4.09 25.91
C SER A 37 5.49 -2.61 26.01
N THR A 38 6.74 -2.34 26.37
CA THR A 38 7.29 -0.98 26.35
C THR A 38 7.69 -0.56 24.94
N LYS A 39 6.75 0.08 24.23
CA LYS A 39 6.99 0.62 22.89
C LYS A 39 7.85 1.89 22.94
N CYS A 40 8.67 2.11 21.91
CA CYS A 40 9.45 3.35 21.77
C CYS A 40 8.51 4.55 21.57
N GLY A 41 8.50 5.50 22.51
CA GLY A 41 7.62 6.67 22.46
C GLY A 41 7.82 7.55 21.22
N PHE A 42 9.07 7.78 20.80
CA PHE A 42 9.37 8.56 19.57
C PHE A 42 8.84 7.87 18.31
N GLY A 43 8.88 6.54 18.27
CA GLY A 43 8.35 5.75 17.17
C GLY A 43 6.81 5.82 17.14
N LEU A 44 6.16 5.68 18.29
CA LEU A 44 4.70 5.81 18.41
C LEU A 44 4.19 7.18 17.99
N GLN A 45 4.93 8.25 18.32
CA GLN A 45 4.60 9.62 17.92
C GLN A 45 4.97 9.92 16.46
N GLY A 46 5.73 9.04 15.79
CA GLY A 46 6.19 9.23 14.41
C GLY A 46 7.34 10.24 14.24
N VAL A 47 7.90 10.78 15.34
CA VAL A 47 8.92 11.85 15.33
C VAL A 47 10.38 11.33 15.35
N CYS A 48 10.56 10.04 15.09
CA CYS A 48 11.87 9.41 14.87
C CYS A 48 12.12 9.27 13.37
N CYS A 49 13.20 9.86 12.85
CA CYS A 49 13.57 9.78 11.44
C CYS A 49 14.83 8.94 11.23
N ARG A 50 14.74 7.95 10.34
CA ARG A 50 15.84 7.03 9.96
C ARG A 50 16.05 6.97 8.44
N LEU A 51 15.70 8.04 7.72
CA LEU A 51 15.66 8.04 6.26
C LEU A 51 17.04 8.26 5.60
N CYS A 52 18.10 8.52 6.39
CA CYS A 52 19.48 8.63 5.92
C CYS A 52 20.50 8.28 7.01
N ALA A 53 21.78 8.26 6.63
CA ALA A 53 22.89 7.87 7.48
C ALA A 53 23.22 8.86 8.62
N ASN A 54 22.76 10.12 8.54
CA ASN A 54 22.96 11.09 9.62
C ASN A 54 22.06 10.82 10.83
N GLY A 55 20.98 10.04 10.67
CA GLY A 55 20.08 9.69 11.75
C GLY A 55 20.63 8.59 12.70
N PRO A 56 19.82 8.09 13.65
CA PRO A 56 18.42 8.47 13.90
C PRO A 56 18.27 9.87 14.48
N CYS A 57 17.47 10.72 13.83
CA CYS A 57 17.05 12.00 14.41
C CYS A 57 15.78 11.79 15.26
N ARG A 58 15.69 12.46 16.41
CA ARG A 58 14.51 12.45 17.29
C ARG A 58 14.11 13.89 17.64
N ILE A 59 12.84 14.23 17.43
CA ILE A 59 12.36 15.58 17.73
C ILE A 59 11.93 15.68 19.19
N THR A 60 12.39 16.74 19.85
CA THR A 60 12.04 17.12 21.22
C THR A 60 11.89 18.64 21.30
N PRO A 61 11.32 19.20 22.38
CA PRO A 61 11.32 20.66 22.57
C PRO A 61 12.72 21.30 22.56
N LYS A 62 13.76 20.57 23.00
CA LYS A 62 15.16 21.05 23.00
C LYS A 62 15.87 20.87 21.65
N ALA A 63 15.41 19.92 20.83
CA ALA A 63 15.92 19.62 19.51
C ALA A 63 14.74 19.55 18.52
N PRO A 64 14.19 20.71 18.11
CA PRO A 64 12.92 20.78 17.37
C PRO A 64 13.04 20.38 15.89
N ARG A 65 14.25 20.05 15.42
CA ARG A 65 14.55 19.70 14.03
C ARG A 65 15.54 18.54 13.95
N GLY A 66 15.46 17.77 12.89
CA GLY A 66 16.51 16.82 12.52
C GLY A 66 17.78 17.53 12.02
N ILE A 67 18.85 16.79 11.81
CA ILE A 67 20.15 17.33 11.35
C ILE A 67 20.01 18.11 10.04
N CYS A 68 19.18 17.64 9.11
CA CYS A 68 18.90 18.32 7.85
C CYS A 68 17.90 19.48 7.96
N GLY A 69 17.39 19.79 9.16
CA GLY A 69 16.41 20.85 9.39
C GLY A 69 14.94 20.41 9.35
N ALA A 70 14.63 19.16 8.99
CA ALA A 70 13.25 18.66 8.96
C ALA A 70 12.57 18.78 10.34
N THR A 71 11.36 19.34 10.37
CA THR A 71 10.52 19.50 11.57
C THR A 71 9.79 18.20 11.93
N ALA A 72 9.09 18.19 13.05
CA ALA A 72 8.22 17.07 13.45
C ALA A 72 7.20 16.73 12.34
N ASP A 73 6.49 17.73 11.82
CA ASP A 73 5.43 17.53 10.82
C ASP A 73 5.97 16.88 9.54
N VAL A 74 7.11 17.37 9.05
CA VAL A 74 7.79 16.81 7.88
C VAL A 74 8.22 15.36 8.13
N ILE A 75 8.77 15.05 9.30
CA ILE A 75 9.19 13.70 9.65
C ILE A 75 8.00 12.75 9.71
N VAL A 76 6.90 13.17 10.35
CA VAL A 76 5.67 12.38 10.44
C VAL A 76 5.08 12.14 9.05
N ALA A 77 4.95 13.18 8.22
CA ALA A 77 4.43 13.09 6.86
C ALA A 77 5.27 12.13 5.99
N ARG A 78 6.61 12.25 6.01
CA ARG A 78 7.51 11.35 5.27
C ARG A 78 7.41 9.90 5.74
N ASN A 79 7.35 9.67 7.05
CA ASN A 79 7.20 8.33 7.61
C ASN A 79 5.86 7.72 7.18
N PHE A 80 4.77 8.51 7.20
CA PHE A 80 3.45 8.07 6.78
C PHE A 80 3.39 7.77 5.28
N LEU A 81 3.84 8.71 4.43
CA LEU A 81 3.83 8.53 2.97
C LEU A 81 4.67 7.32 2.54
N ARG A 82 5.83 7.07 3.16
CA ARG A 82 6.65 5.89 2.85
C ARG A 82 5.96 4.57 3.24
N ALA A 83 5.21 4.56 4.35
CA ALA A 83 4.39 3.41 4.74
C ALA A 83 3.22 3.19 3.77
N VAL A 84 2.53 4.26 3.38
CA VAL A 84 1.45 4.23 2.37
C VAL A 84 1.98 3.73 1.03
N ALA A 85 3.09 4.27 0.53
CA ALA A 85 3.70 3.85 -0.73
C ALA A 85 4.04 2.35 -0.73
N SER A 86 4.61 1.86 0.38
CA SER A 86 4.93 0.44 0.55
C SER A 86 3.67 -0.44 0.54
N GLY A 87 2.62 -0.02 1.27
CA GLY A 87 1.33 -0.73 1.30
C GLY A 87 0.61 -0.74 -0.05
N SER A 88 0.56 0.42 -0.73
CA SER A 88 0.01 0.56 -2.08
C SER A 88 0.74 -0.35 -3.07
N GLY A 89 2.07 -0.43 -2.98
CA GLY A 89 2.89 -1.34 -3.79
C GLY A 89 2.44 -2.81 -3.70
N CYS A 90 2.04 -3.29 -2.50
CA CYS A 90 1.53 -4.65 -2.33
C CYS A 90 0.23 -4.88 -3.11
N TYR A 91 -0.74 -3.96 -3.02
CA TYR A 91 -2.02 -4.11 -3.72
C TYR A 91 -1.87 -3.93 -5.24
N ILE A 92 -1.02 -3.00 -5.68
CA ILE A 92 -0.67 -2.83 -7.09
C ILE A 92 -0.07 -4.12 -7.65
N HIS A 93 0.84 -4.77 -6.91
CA HIS A 93 1.42 -6.06 -7.31
C HIS A 93 0.36 -7.16 -7.47
N ILE A 94 -0.64 -7.21 -6.57
CA ILE A 94 -1.74 -8.17 -6.68
C ILE A 94 -2.57 -7.90 -7.95
N VAL A 95 -2.91 -6.64 -8.22
CA VAL A 95 -3.70 -6.26 -9.41
C VAL A 95 -2.93 -6.55 -10.69
N GLU A 96 -1.65 -6.21 -10.75
CA GLU A 96 -0.76 -6.50 -11.87
C GLU A 96 -0.69 -7.99 -12.18
N ASN A 97 -0.40 -8.83 -11.18
CA ASN A 97 -0.36 -10.28 -11.36
C ASN A 97 -1.72 -10.85 -11.79
N THR A 98 -2.81 -10.29 -11.26
CA THR A 98 -4.16 -10.69 -11.65
C THR A 98 -4.41 -10.38 -13.13
N ALA A 99 -4.07 -9.18 -13.59
CA ALA A 99 -4.20 -8.80 -14.99
C ALA A 99 -3.30 -9.66 -15.90
N LEU A 100 -2.04 -9.90 -15.50
CA LEU A 100 -1.13 -10.80 -16.22
C LEU A 100 -1.69 -12.22 -16.34
N ASN A 101 -2.29 -12.75 -15.27
CA ASN A 101 -2.89 -14.08 -15.29
C ASN A 101 -4.12 -14.14 -16.20
N VAL A 102 -5.02 -13.15 -16.13
CA VAL A 102 -6.17 -13.06 -17.05
C VAL A 102 -5.71 -13.00 -18.50
N LYS A 103 -4.69 -12.20 -18.79
CA LYS A 103 -4.11 -12.08 -20.14
C LYS A 103 -3.55 -13.43 -20.63
N LYS A 104 -2.76 -14.12 -19.81
CA LYS A 104 -2.19 -15.44 -20.15
C LYS A 104 -3.29 -16.50 -20.35
N THR A 105 -4.28 -16.54 -19.47
CA THR A 105 -5.43 -17.45 -19.59
C THR A 105 -6.19 -17.19 -20.90
N ALA A 106 -6.37 -15.93 -21.28
CA ALA A 106 -6.98 -15.56 -22.56
C ALA A 106 -6.16 -16.02 -23.77
N GLU A 107 -4.84 -15.83 -23.75
CA GLU A 107 -3.93 -16.20 -24.85
C GLU A 107 -3.96 -17.71 -25.16
N ILE A 108 -4.11 -18.56 -24.15
CA ILE A 108 -4.23 -20.01 -24.31
C ILE A 108 -5.68 -20.50 -24.46
N LYS A 109 -6.65 -19.58 -24.56
CA LYS A 109 -8.09 -19.88 -24.57
C LYS A 109 -8.57 -20.73 -23.38
N GLY A 110 -8.01 -20.49 -22.20
CA GLY A 110 -8.37 -21.17 -20.96
C GLY A 110 -9.76 -20.79 -20.43
N GLU A 111 -10.18 -21.45 -19.34
CA GLU A 111 -11.48 -21.22 -18.72
C GLU A 111 -11.59 -19.83 -18.10
N ILE A 112 -12.66 -19.09 -18.43
CA ILE A 112 -13.01 -17.80 -17.81
C ILE A 112 -14.30 -18.01 -17.01
N LYS A 113 -14.18 -18.12 -15.68
CA LYS A 113 -15.33 -18.36 -14.79
C LYS A 113 -16.20 -17.11 -14.59
N GLY A 114 -15.58 -15.92 -14.64
CA GLY A 114 -16.21 -14.65 -14.31
C GLY A 114 -16.76 -13.87 -15.52
N GLU A 115 -17.49 -14.51 -16.44
CA GLU A 115 -17.89 -13.87 -17.70
C GLU A 115 -18.74 -12.61 -17.50
N LYS A 116 -19.64 -12.59 -16.50
CA LYS A 116 -20.43 -11.39 -16.15
C LYS A 116 -19.55 -10.23 -15.67
N SER A 117 -18.55 -10.52 -14.85
CA SER A 117 -17.59 -9.51 -14.36
C SER A 117 -16.71 -9.00 -15.49
N LEU A 118 -16.30 -9.88 -16.41
CA LEU A 118 -15.54 -9.51 -17.59
C LEU A 118 -16.37 -8.59 -18.49
N ALA A 119 -17.62 -8.93 -18.79
CA ALA A 119 -18.50 -8.10 -19.61
C ALA A 119 -18.72 -6.72 -18.99
N LYS A 120 -18.94 -6.65 -17.67
CA LYS A 120 -19.06 -5.38 -16.94
C LYS A 120 -17.78 -4.53 -17.04
N LEU A 121 -16.61 -5.12 -16.85
CA LEU A 121 -15.34 -4.39 -16.97
C LEU A 121 -15.08 -3.95 -18.41
N ALA A 122 -15.42 -4.78 -19.39
CA ALA A 122 -15.30 -4.44 -20.81
C ALA A 122 -16.18 -3.23 -21.16
N GLU A 123 -17.42 -3.19 -20.67
CA GLU A 123 -18.32 -2.03 -20.81
C GLU A 123 -17.72 -0.78 -20.17
N ILE A 124 -17.30 -0.85 -18.90
CA ILE A 124 -16.71 0.30 -18.18
C ILE A 124 -15.44 0.79 -18.89
N PHE A 125 -14.61 -0.12 -19.40
CA PHE A 125 -13.35 0.23 -20.04
C PHE A 125 -13.52 0.64 -21.51
N GLY A 126 -14.69 0.43 -22.11
CA GLY A 126 -14.96 0.71 -23.52
C GLY A 126 -14.23 -0.26 -24.46
N VAL A 127 -14.21 -1.53 -24.10
CA VAL A 127 -13.50 -2.60 -24.82
C VAL A 127 -14.53 -3.54 -25.45
N GLN A 128 -14.34 -3.86 -26.74
CA GLN A 128 -15.15 -4.85 -27.45
C GLN A 128 -14.23 -5.81 -28.21
N GLY A 129 -14.04 -7.01 -27.65
CA GLY A 129 -13.29 -8.07 -28.32
C GLY A 129 -14.14 -8.87 -29.31
N THR A 130 -13.47 -9.60 -30.18
CA THR A 130 -14.07 -10.53 -31.15
C THR A 130 -14.69 -11.77 -30.50
N ASP A 131 -14.10 -12.22 -29.38
CA ASP A 131 -14.63 -13.26 -28.51
C ASP A 131 -14.33 -12.95 -27.03
N LYS A 132 -14.72 -13.85 -26.11
CA LYS A 132 -14.52 -13.64 -24.68
C LYS A 132 -13.04 -13.61 -24.26
N TRP A 133 -12.17 -14.34 -24.97
CA TRP A 133 -10.74 -14.37 -24.67
C TRP A 133 -10.07 -13.10 -25.17
N ASP A 134 -10.40 -12.64 -26.38
CA ASP A 134 -9.94 -11.35 -26.89
C ASP A 134 -10.39 -10.19 -25.98
N THR A 135 -11.66 -10.21 -25.53
CA THR A 135 -12.18 -9.25 -24.55
C THR A 135 -11.38 -9.28 -23.24
N ALA A 136 -11.10 -10.47 -22.69
CA ALA A 136 -10.30 -10.63 -21.47
C ALA A 136 -8.86 -10.12 -21.64
N LYS A 137 -8.24 -10.40 -22.78
CA LYS A 137 -6.90 -9.93 -23.11
C LYS A 137 -6.86 -8.40 -23.14
N GLN A 138 -7.82 -7.76 -23.81
CA GLN A 138 -7.88 -6.30 -23.94
C GLN A 138 -8.20 -5.62 -22.60
N VAL A 139 -9.13 -6.16 -21.80
CA VAL A 139 -9.43 -5.65 -20.45
C VAL A 139 -8.18 -5.73 -19.55
N ALA A 140 -7.50 -6.87 -19.55
CA ALA A 140 -6.26 -7.04 -18.80
C ALA A 140 -5.16 -6.08 -19.28
N GLN A 141 -5.02 -5.88 -20.60
CA GLN A 141 -4.05 -4.96 -21.16
C GLN A 141 -4.32 -3.52 -20.73
N LYS A 142 -5.59 -3.07 -20.72
CA LYS A 142 -5.96 -1.73 -20.24
C LYS A 142 -5.53 -1.49 -18.80
N VAL A 143 -5.68 -2.48 -17.92
CA VAL A 143 -5.20 -2.38 -16.52
C VAL A 143 -3.68 -2.26 -16.49
N LEU A 144 -2.97 -3.11 -17.23
CA LEU A 144 -1.51 -3.08 -17.27
C LEU A 144 -0.97 -1.76 -17.81
N ASP A 145 -1.53 -1.26 -18.91
CA ASP A 145 -1.13 0.01 -19.51
C ASP A 145 -1.29 1.16 -18.51
N ASP A 146 -2.42 1.21 -17.80
CA ASP A 146 -2.70 2.28 -16.84
C ASP A 146 -1.79 2.21 -15.61
N LEU A 147 -1.47 1.01 -15.11
CA LEU A 147 -0.51 0.83 -14.00
C LEU A 147 0.91 1.28 -14.35
N TYR A 148 1.29 1.16 -15.62
CA TYR A 148 2.64 1.42 -16.13
C TYR A 148 2.84 2.78 -16.81
N LYS A 149 1.80 3.62 -16.85
CA LYS A 149 1.96 5.01 -17.26
C LYS A 149 3.07 5.72 -16.46
N PRO A 150 3.71 6.74 -17.03
CA PRO A 150 4.52 7.65 -16.23
C PRO A 150 3.71 8.27 -15.09
N GLU A 151 4.37 8.64 -13.99
CA GLU A 151 3.70 9.27 -12.84
C GLU A 151 3.07 10.63 -13.19
N TYR A 152 3.64 11.36 -14.16
CA TYR A 152 3.07 12.63 -14.62
C TYR A 152 1.89 12.47 -15.60
N GLU A 153 1.59 11.25 -16.08
CA GLU A 153 0.45 10.97 -16.96
C GLU A 153 -0.69 10.32 -16.17
N LYS A 154 -1.84 11.01 -16.09
CA LYS A 154 -2.97 10.56 -15.27
C LYS A 154 -3.55 9.23 -15.75
N MET A 155 -3.86 8.37 -14.78
CA MET A 155 -4.53 7.10 -15.03
C MET A 155 -5.95 7.34 -15.57
N GLU A 156 -6.30 6.62 -16.64
CA GLU A 156 -7.61 6.72 -17.32
C GLU A 156 -8.68 5.90 -16.60
N LEU A 157 -8.31 4.76 -16.02
CA LEU A 157 -9.29 3.86 -15.41
C LEU A 157 -9.82 4.42 -14.09
N VAL A 158 -9.11 5.35 -13.46
CA VAL A 158 -9.55 6.00 -12.22
C VAL A 158 -10.85 6.76 -12.45
N GLU A 159 -10.97 7.52 -13.54
CA GLU A 159 -12.21 8.24 -13.87
C GLU A 159 -13.39 7.30 -14.10
N LYS A 160 -13.12 6.20 -14.82
CA LYS A 160 -14.14 5.20 -15.20
C LYS A 160 -14.65 4.39 -14.00
N MET A 161 -13.80 4.16 -13.00
CA MET A 161 -14.10 3.29 -11.85
C MET A 161 -14.52 4.08 -10.60
N ALA A 162 -14.13 5.34 -10.49
CA ALA A 162 -14.39 6.14 -9.29
C ALA A 162 -15.83 6.65 -9.21
N TYR A 163 -16.27 6.93 -7.98
CA TYR A 163 -17.50 7.68 -7.76
C TYR A 163 -17.31 9.13 -8.24
N GLY A 164 -18.13 9.58 -9.19
CA GLY A 164 -17.96 10.88 -9.88
C GLY A 164 -17.70 12.09 -8.96
N PRO A 165 -18.46 12.30 -7.87
CA PRO A 165 -18.20 13.39 -6.92
C PRO A 165 -16.85 13.31 -6.19
N ARG A 166 -16.23 12.13 -6.08
CA ARG A 166 -14.87 11.98 -5.54
C ARG A 166 -13.82 12.28 -6.61
N PHE A 167 -14.01 11.79 -7.83
CA PHE A 167 -13.12 12.09 -8.94
C PHE A 167 -12.97 13.60 -9.16
N LYS A 168 -14.09 14.34 -9.22
CA LYS A 168 -14.09 15.81 -9.35
C LYS A 168 -13.31 16.48 -8.21
N ARG A 169 -13.51 16.01 -6.97
CA ARG A 169 -12.80 16.57 -5.82
C ARG A 169 -11.30 16.29 -5.87
N TRP A 170 -10.88 15.11 -6.30
CA TRP A 170 -9.46 14.78 -6.47
C TRP A 170 -8.81 15.60 -7.59
N GLN A 171 -9.56 15.89 -8.64
CA GLN A 171 -9.13 16.78 -9.72
C GLN A 171 -8.94 18.22 -9.21
N GLU A 172 -9.91 18.77 -8.46
CA GLU A 172 -9.80 20.10 -7.84
C GLU A 172 -8.59 20.22 -6.90
N LEU A 173 -8.31 19.15 -6.15
CA LEU A 173 -7.18 19.08 -5.23
C LEU A 173 -5.85 18.75 -5.93
N ASN A 174 -5.87 18.48 -7.24
CA ASN A 174 -4.72 18.04 -8.03
C ASN A 174 -4.02 16.78 -7.48
N ILE A 175 -4.80 15.82 -6.98
CA ILE A 175 -4.30 14.55 -6.40
C ILE A 175 -4.74 13.31 -7.18
N LEU A 176 -5.14 13.49 -8.45
CA LEU A 176 -5.36 12.34 -9.34
C LEU A 176 -4.03 11.64 -9.59
N PRO A 177 -3.95 10.31 -9.46
CA PRO A 177 -2.71 9.59 -9.65
C PRO A 177 -2.37 9.50 -11.15
N GLY A 178 -1.07 9.56 -11.46
CA GLY A 178 -0.55 8.96 -12.68
C GLY A 178 -0.33 7.46 -12.53
N GLY A 179 0.53 6.88 -13.36
CA GLY A 179 0.71 5.43 -13.35
C GLY A 179 1.13 4.91 -11.97
N ALA A 180 0.33 3.99 -11.44
CA ALA A 180 0.39 3.60 -10.03
C ALA A 180 1.77 3.09 -9.57
N LYS A 181 2.53 2.42 -10.45
CA LYS A 181 3.90 1.99 -10.13
C LYS A 181 4.87 3.17 -10.03
N GLY A 182 4.71 4.16 -10.91
CA GLY A 182 5.47 5.40 -10.88
C GLY A 182 5.17 6.21 -9.61
N GLU A 183 3.91 6.29 -9.20
CA GLU A 183 3.47 6.96 -7.97
C GLU A 183 4.10 6.37 -6.70
N VAL A 184 4.23 5.04 -6.61
CA VAL A 184 4.93 4.39 -5.48
C VAL A 184 6.39 4.81 -5.42
N PHE A 185 7.08 4.81 -6.56
CA PHE A 185 8.47 5.26 -6.64
C PHE A 185 8.59 6.74 -6.28
N HIS A 186 7.72 7.59 -6.85
CA HIS A 186 7.67 9.02 -6.59
C HIS A 186 7.48 9.31 -5.09
N GLY A 187 6.50 8.66 -4.43
CA GLY A 187 6.26 8.82 -3.01
C GLY A 187 7.46 8.42 -2.14
N VAL A 188 8.16 7.34 -2.47
CA VAL A 188 9.38 6.92 -1.75
C VAL A 188 10.52 7.92 -1.95
N VAL A 189 10.70 8.42 -3.18
CA VAL A 189 11.71 9.43 -3.52
C VAL A 189 11.41 10.73 -2.78
N LYS A 190 10.19 11.27 -2.89
CA LYS A 190 9.73 12.50 -2.22
C LYS A 190 10.03 12.53 -0.71
N CYS A 191 9.96 11.37 -0.05
CA CYS A 191 10.29 11.22 1.37
C CYS A 191 11.79 11.30 1.71
N SER A 192 12.69 11.26 0.72
CA SER A 192 14.13 11.18 0.96
C SER A 192 14.71 12.51 1.43
N THR A 193 15.97 12.47 1.86
CA THR A 193 16.63 13.63 2.47
C THR A 193 16.76 14.77 1.47
N ASN A 194 16.37 15.98 1.89
CA ASN A 194 16.48 17.24 1.14
C ASN A 194 15.65 17.34 -0.16
N LEU A 195 14.56 16.56 -0.30
CA LEU A 195 13.68 16.67 -1.46
C LEU A 195 12.43 17.51 -1.18
N ASN A 196 11.50 17.04 -0.34
CA ASN A 196 10.32 17.81 0.04
C ASN A 196 10.27 18.05 1.55
N SER A 197 10.07 19.30 1.97
CA SER A 197 9.93 19.72 3.38
C SER A 197 8.60 20.42 3.68
N ASP A 198 7.65 20.35 2.76
CA ASP A 198 6.25 20.75 2.97
C ASP A 198 5.45 19.50 3.39
N PRO A 199 4.84 19.47 4.59
CA PRO A 199 4.01 18.35 5.03
C PRO A 199 2.62 18.31 4.39
N VAL A 200 2.19 19.38 3.70
CA VAL A 200 0.90 19.45 3.00
C VAL A 200 0.99 18.82 1.61
N ASP A 201 2.14 18.98 0.94
CA ASP A 201 2.45 18.40 -0.38
C ASP A 201 2.85 16.92 -0.29
#